data_AF-A0A838FHI7-F1
#
_entry.id   AF-A0A838FHI7-F1
#
_cell.length_a   1.000
_cell.length_b   1.000
_cell.length_c   1.000
_cell.angle_alpha   90.00
_cell.angle_beta   90.00
_cell.angle_gamma   90.00
#
_symmetry.space_group_name_H-M   'P 1'
#
loop_
_entity.id
_entity.type
_entity.pdbx_description
1 polymer ?
#
loop_
_entity_poly.entity_id
_entity_poly.type
_entity_poly.pdbx_seq_one_letter_code
_entity_poly.pdbx_strand_id
1 'polypeptide(L)'
;VIQASDGNLYGMTAFGGVSGVGVIFSYNLTSNTYTKLHDCDFIDGGIPYAEFIEYNATTGINVTSDASGVIIYPNPYDGNLTIELPEKHPQEFTLLIFNTLGEKLEEFRLTQPRQYLNLIILRVYTLFL
;
A
#
# COMPACT_ATOMS: atom_id res chain seq x y z
N VAL A 1 -10.51 2.03 21.57
CA VAL A 1 -11.22 1.12 20.62
C VAL A 1 -11.97 2.00 19.64
N ILE A 2 -11.97 1.68 18.35
CA ILE A 2 -12.77 2.35 17.33
C ILE A 2 -13.61 1.34 16.56
N GLN A 3 -14.72 1.79 15.97
CA GLN A 3 -15.41 1.04 14.91
C GLN A 3 -14.95 1.61 13.57
N ALA A 4 -14.40 0.75 12.70
CA ALA A 4 -13.96 1.15 11.36
C ALA A 4 -15.09 1.04 10.33
N SER A 5 -14.87 1.57 9.12
CA SER A 5 -15.83 1.57 8.02
C SER A 5 -16.19 0.16 7.50
N ASP A 6 -15.35 -0.84 7.76
CA ASP A 6 -15.62 -2.25 7.46
C ASP A 6 -16.60 -2.91 8.46
N GLY A 7 -17.03 -2.17 9.49
CA GLY A 7 -17.98 -2.62 10.51
C GLY A 7 -17.36 -3.39 11.68
N ASN A 8 -16.04 -3.60 11.70
CA ASN A 8 -15.34 -4.25 12.81
C ASN A 8 -14.91 -3.23 13.89
N LEU A 9 -14.83 -3.69 15.14
CA LEU A 9 -14.17 -2.96 16.20
C LEU A 9 -12.68 -3.27 16.20
N TYR A 10 -11.85 -2.25 16.32
CA TYR A 10 -10.40 -2.37 16.47
C TYR A 10 -9.96 -1.79 17.80
N GLY A 11 -9.10 -2.52 18.50
CA GLY A 11 -8.69 -2.16 19.84
C GLY A 11 -7.31 -2.68 20.21
N MET A 12 -6.83 -2.20 21.34
CA MET A 12 -5.60 -2.66 21.97
C MET A 12 -5.81 -2.85 23.47
N THR A 13 -5.02 -3.72 24.09
CA THR A 13 -4.95 -3.84 25.55
C THR A 13 -3.55 -3.49 26.03
N ALA A 14 -3.44 -2.82 27.18
CA ALA A 14 -2.15 -2.51 27.80
C ALA A 14 -1.44 -3.76 28.36
N PHE A 15 -2.20 -4.81 28.68
CA PHE A 15 -1.71 -6.06 29.25
C PHE A 15 -2.37 -7.27 28.57
N GLY A 16 -1.71 -8.43 28.66
CA GLY A 16 -2.12 -9.67 27.98
C GLY A 16 -1.17 -10.02 26.83
N GLY A 17 -1.55 -10.98 26.00
CA GLY A 17 -0.66 -11.51 24.96
C GLY A 17 0.37 -12.50 25.52
N VAL A 18 1.25 -12.98 24.64
CA VAL A 18 2.30 -13.98 24.96
C VAL A 18 3.33 -13.36 25.91
N SER A 19 3.75 -12.13 25.63
CA SER A 19 4.75 -11.42 26.44
C SER A 19 4.15 -10.65 27.62
N GLY A 20 2.82 -10.69 27.78
CA GLY A 20 2.10 -9.99 28.84
C GLY A 20 1.97 -8.48 28.65
N VAL A 21 2.50 -7.93 27.56
CA VAL A 21 2.58 -6.47 27.29
C VAL A 21 1.58 -5.98 26.23
N GLY A 22 0.46 -6.68 26.07
CA GLY A 22 -0.67 -6.20 25.29
C GLY A 22 -0.87 -6.89 23.95
N VAL A 23 -2.04 -6.68 23.37
CA VAL A 23 -2.42 -7.18 22.04
C VAL A 23 -3.15 -6.11 21.26
N ILE A 24 -3.03 -6.14 19.94
CA ILE A 24 -3.94 -5.44 19.02
C ILE A 24 -4.92 -6.46 18.48
N PHE A 25 -6.20 -6.12 18.48
CA PHE A 25 -7.27 -7.03 18.10
C PHE A 25 -8.30 -6.38 17.19
N SER A 26 -9.01 -7.22 16.45
CA SER A 26 -10.29 -6.88 15.85
C SER A 26 -11.41 -7.73 16.44
N TYR A 27 -12.62 -7.18 16.39
CA TYR A 27 -13.84 -7.87 16.80
C TYR A 27 -14.94 -7.61 15.78
N ASN A 28 -15.42 -8.68 15.15
CA ASN A 28 -16.50 -8.60 14.18
C ASN A 28 -17.85 -8.61 14.89
N LEU A 29 -18.57 -7.50 14.83
CA LEU A 29 -19.86 -7.31 15.53
C LEU A 29 -20.98 -8.21 14.98
N THR A 30 -20.90 -8.64 13.72
CA THR A 30 -21.94 -9.46 13.08
C THR A 30 -21.81 -10.93 13.43
N SER A 31 -20.60 -11.47 13.40
CA SER A 31 -20.29 -12.87 13.69
C SER A 31 -19.87 -13.11 15.13
N ASN A 32 -19.72 -12.05 15.94
CA ASN A 32 -19.20 -12.10 17.31
C ASN A 32 -17.80 -12.74 17.42
N THR A 33 -16.98 -12.56 16.38
CA THR A 33 -15.65 -13.20 16.30
C THR A 33 -14.56 -12.25 16.78
N TYR A 34 -13.81 -12.68 17.79
CA TYR A 34 -12.56 -12.03 18.21
C TYR A 34 -11.38 -12.54 17.37
N THR A 35 -10.53 -11.63 16.90
CA THR A 35 -9.29 -11.96 16.21
C THR A 35 -8.14 -11.17 16.83
N LYS A 36 -7.09 -11.88 17.23
CA LYS A 36 -5.81 -11.25 17.61
C LYS A 36 -5.06 -10.91 16.34
N LEU A 37 -4.87 -9.62 16.08
CA LEU A 37 -4.16 -9.12 14.90
C LEU A 37 -2.66 -9.06 15.14
N HIS A 38 -2.27 -8.67 16.36
CA HIS A 38 -0.88 -8.55 16.76
C HIS A 38 -0.70 -8.86 18.24
N ASP A 39 0.43 -9.49 18.57
CA ASP A 39 0.86 -9.71 19.95
C ASP A 39 2.06 -8.80 20.19
N CYS A 40 1.91 -7.81 21.07
CA CYS A 40 2.96 -6.85 21.33
C CYS A 40 4.08 -7.50 22.14
N ASP A 41 5.31 -7.10 21.88
CA ASP A 41 6.47 -7.52 22.65
C ASP A 41 7.44 -6.35 22.95
N PHE A 42 8.59 -6.67 23.52
CA PHE A 42 9.59 -5.66 23.89
C PHE A 42 10.47 -5.22 22.71
N ILE A 43 10.34 -5.86 21.54
CA ILE A 43 11.10 -5.59 20.32
C ILE A 43 10.31 -4.66 19.40
N ASP A 44 9.01 -4.91 19.22
CA ASP A 44 8.13 -4.15 18.34
C ASP A 44 7.30 -3.06 19.06
N GLY A 45 7.31 -3.07 20.40
CA GLY A 45 6.69 -2.07 21.24
C GLY A 45 5.55 -2.63 22.08
N GLY A 46 5.66 -2.50 23.40
CA GLY A 46 4.73 -3.05 24.38
C GLY A 46 3.98 -2.00 25.18
N ILE A 47 2.90 -2.45 25.82
CA ILE A 47 1.98 -1.67 26.65
C ILE A 47 1.40 -0.48 25.86
N PRO A 48 0.67 -0.76 24.77
CA PRO A 48 0.23 0.28 23.88
C PRO A 48 -0.85 1.15 24.55
N TYR A 49 -0.61 2.46 24.55
CA TYR A 49 -1.55 3.50 24.96
C TYR A 49 -1.72 4.48 23.79
N ALA A 50 -2.75 4.26 22.99
CA ALA A 50 -3.09 5.17 21.90
C ALA A 50 -4.57 5.12 21.55
N GLU A 51 -5.02 6.18 20.92
CA GLU A 51 -6.27 6.18 20.16
C GLU A 51 -6.01 5.63 18.76
N PHE A 52 -7.00 4.95 18.19
CA PHE A 52 -6.95 4.52 16.80
C PHE A 52 -7.60 5.60 15.93
N ILE A 53 -7.04 5.83 14.75
CA ILE A 53 -7.66 6.66 13.71
C ILE A 53 -7.78 5.80 12.47
N GLU A 54 -8.99 5.68 11.93
CA GLU A 54 -9.17 5.13 10.60
C GLU A 54 -8.73 6.17 9.58
N TYR A 55 -7.63 5.90 8.90
CA TYR A 55 -7.14 6.73 7.82
C TYR A 55 -7.52 6.09 6.48
N ASN A 56 -8.60 6.59 5.88
CA ASN A 56 -9.00 6.20 4.54
C ASN A 56 -8.29 7.09 3.53
N ALA A 57 -7.05 6.73 3.20
CA ALA A 57 -6.36 7.33 2.07
C ALA A 57 -6.11 6.31 0.98
N THR A 58 -6.37 6.74 -0.25
CA THR A 58 -5.78 6.14 -1.44
C THR A 58 -4.27 6.40 -1.35
N THR A 59 -3.51 5.43 -0.83
CA THR A 59 -2.04 5.49 -0.74
C THR A 59 -1.37 5.34 -2.11
N GLY A 60 -2.16 5.09 -3.17
CA GLY A 60 -1.74 5.27 -4.55
C GLY A 60 -1.90 6.74 -4.93
N ILE A 61 -0.82 7.32 -5.46
CA ILE A 61 -0.85 8.54 -6.27
C ILE A 61 -2.16 8.57 -7.06
N ASN A 62 -2.94 9.66 -6.96
CA ASN A 62 -4.10 9.86 -7.82
C ASN A 62 -3.63 9.58 -9.25
N VAL A 63 -4.14 8.52 -9.87
CA VAL A 63 -3.89 8.23 -11.28
C VAL A 63 -4.39 9.44 -12.02
N THR A 64 -3.47 10.37 -12.26
CA THR A 64 -3.69 11.52 -13.11
C THR A 64 -3.58 10.91 -14.48
N SER A 65 -4.67 10.28 -14.90
CA SER A 65 -4.94 10.13 -16.30
C SER A 65 -5.01 11.57 -16.81
N ASP A 66 -3.88 12.06 -17.33
CA ASP A 66 -4.03 12.82 -18.55
C ASP A 66 -4.87 11.96 -19.51
N ALA A 67 -5.57 12.58 -20.46
CA ALA A 67 -6.58 11.92 -21.28
C ALA A 67 -6.06 10.72 -22.14
N SER A 68 -4.81 10.27 -21.93
CA SER A 68 -4.12 9.19 -22.62
C SER A 68 -4.50 7.79 -22.15
N GLY A 69 -5.31 7.62 -21.09
CA GLY A 69 -5.89 6.32 -20.71
C GLY A 69 -4.89 5.25 -20.24
N VAL A 70 -3.66 5.63 -19.88
CA VAL A 70 -2.64 4.72 -19.34
C VAL A 70 -2.98 4.35 -17.90
N ILE A 71 -2.96 3.05 -17.59
CA ILE A 71 -3.25 2.51 -16.25
C ILE A 71 -1.97 1.85 -15.72
N ILE A 72 -1.59 2.16 -14.48
CA ILE A 72 -0.43 1.56 -13.81
C ILE A 72 -0.88 0.99 -12.47
N TYR A 73 -0.60 -0.30 -12.23
CA TYR A 73 -0.99 -0.98 -10.99
C TYR A 73 -0.12 -2.21 -10.70
N PRO A 74 0.01 -2.63 -9.42
CA PRO A 74 -0.27 -1.87 -8.21
C PRO A 74 0.79 -0.78 -7.97
N ASN A 75 0.61 0.06 -6.94
CA ASN A 75 1.73 0.86 -6.40
C ASN A 75 2.81 -0.13 -5.92
N PRO A 76 4.01 -0.16 -6.54
CA PRO A 76 4.97 -1.24 -6.36
C PRO A 76 5.58 -1.20 -4.95
N TYR A 77 4.91 -1.85 -3.99
CA TYR A 77 5.44 -2.05 -2.64
C TYR A 77 6.45 -3.20 -2.58
N ASP A 78 6.40 -4.11 -3.56
CA ASP A 78 7.25 -5.30 -3.71
C ASP A 78 8.15 -5.25 -4.96
N GLY A 79 8.20 -4.10 -5.64
CA GLY A 79 8.96 -3.92 -6.88
C GLY A 79 8.27 -4.41 -8.14
N ASN A 80 7.04 -4.93 -8.08
CA ASN A 80 6.29 -5.35 -9.27
C ASN A 80 5.26 -4.29 -9.69
N LEU A 81 5.20 -3.99 -10.98
CA LEU A 81 4.11 -3.20 -11.55
C LEU A 81 3.69 -3.72 -12.93
N THR A 82 2.41 -3.51 -13.24
CA THR A 82 1.78 -3.74 -14.54
C THR A 82 1.41 -2.39 -15.15
N ILE A 83 1.70 -2.23 -16.44
CA ILE A 83 1.26 -1.08 -17.23
C ILE A 83 0.30 -1.57 -18.30
N GLU A 84 -0.86 -0.93 -18.36
CA GLU A 84 -1.82 -1.09 -19.44
C GLU A 84 -1.92 0.22 -20.23
N LEU A 85 -1.68 0.10 -21.52
CA LEU A 85 -1.80 1.14 -22.52
C LEU A 85 -3.10 0.90 -23.32
N PRO A 86 -3.87 1.94 -23.68
CA PRO A 86 -5.01 1.79 -24.58
C PRO A 86 -4.69 1.02 -25.88
N GLU A 87 -5.66 0.28 -26.43
CA GLU A 87 -5.39 -0.53 -27.63
C GLU A 87 -5.04 0.28 -28.88
N LYS A 88 -5.41 1.57 -28.92
CA LYS A 88 -5.25 2.44 -30.09
C LYS A 88 -4.14 3.46 -29.86
N HIS A 89 -2.90 3.04 -30.08
CA HIS A 89 -1.73 3.90 -29.91
C HIS A 89 -0.92 4.07 -31.19
N PRO A 90 -0.78 5.32 -31.69
CA PRO A 90 0.05 5.61 -32.83
C PRO A 90 1.54 5.84 -32.49
N GLN A 91 1.95 5.82 -31.21
CA GLN A 91 3.28 6.26 -30.77
C GLN A 91 3.91 5.32 -29.73
N GLU A 92 5.24 5.23 -29.75
CA GLU A 92 6.02 4.49 -28.75
C GLU A 92 5.93 5.17 -27.38
N PHE A 93 5.55 4.42 -26.34
CA PHE A 93 5.55 4.93 -24.97
C PHE A 93 6.89 4.62 -24.31
N THR A 94 7.40 5.60 -23.56
CA THR A 94 8.60 5.42 -22.74
C THR A 94 8.24 5.70 -21.29
N LEU A 95 8.50 4.74 -20.40
CA LEU A 95 8.38 4.89 -18.96
C LEU A 95 9.71 5.39 -18.41
N LEU A 96 9.67 6.48 -17.63
CA LEU A 96 10.81 7.01 -16.90
C LEU A 96 10.56 6.84 -15.40
N ILE A 97 11.52 6.26 -14.68
CA ILE A 97 11.46 6.10 -13.23
C ILE A 97 12.46 7.07 -12.60
N PHE A 98 12.00 7.82 -11.60
CA PHE A 98 12.82 8.78 -10.86
C PHE A 98 12.85 8.43 -9.37
N ASN A 99 13.92 8.82 -8.67
CA ASN A 99 13.96 8.80 -7.21
C ASN A 99 13.27 10.05 -6.61
N THR A 100 13.17 10.09 -5.28
CA THR A 100 12.57 11.21 -4.55
C THR A 100 13.35 12.54 -4.67
N LEU A 101 14.60 12.49 -5.14
CA LEU A 101 15.44 13.65 -5.42
C LEU A 101 15.29 14.13 -6.88
N GLY A 102 14.48 13.45 -7.70
CA GLY A 102 14.26 13.76 -9.11
C GLY A 102 15.33 13.22 -10.06
N GLU A 103 16.21 12.32 -9.60
CA GLU A 103 17.21 11.67 -10.45
C GLU A 103 16.60 10.50 -11.23
N LYS A 104 16.84 10.42 -12.54
CA LYS A 104 16.36 9.32 -13.38
C LYS A 104 17.11 8.03 -13.04
N LEU A 105 16.36 6.99 -12.70
CA LEU A 105 16.88 5.67 -12.36
C LEU A 105 16.80 4.70 -13.52
N GLU A 106 15.64 4.63 -14.19
CA GLU A 106 15.38 3.64 -15.23
C GLU A 106 14.52 4.22 -16.35
N GLU A 107 14.66 3.60 -17.53
CA GLU A 107 13.90 3.94 -18.73
C GLU A 107 13.46 2.66 -19.46
N PHE A 108 12.16 2.50 -19.68
CA PHE A 108 11.60 1.35 -20.37
C PHE A 108 10.82 1.77 -21.60
N ARG A 109 11.07 1.10 -22.73
CA ARG A 109 10.22 1.22 -23.91
C ARG A 109 9.05 0.26 -23.78
N LEU A 110 7.84 0.79 -23.89
CA LEU A 110 6.61 0.03 -23.82
C LEU A 110 6.10 -0.23 -25.23
N THR A 111 6.19 -1.50 -25.64
CA THR A 111 5.90 -1.94 -27.02
C THR A 111 4.60 -2.73 -27.14
N GLN A 112 3.98 -3.07 -26.01
CA GLN A 112 2.78 -3.88 -25.94
C GLN A 112 1.68 -3.15 -25.18
N PRO A 113 0.40 -3.37 -25.52
CA PRO A 113 -0.74 -2.83 -24.78
C PRO A 113 -0.74 -3.18 -23.29
N ARG A 114 -0.10 -4.30 -22.92
CA ARG A 114 0.09 -4.69 -21.52
C ARG A 114 1.50 -5.19 -21.31
N GLN A 115 2.18 -4.66 -20.29
CA GLN A 115 3.55 -5.02 -19.98
C GLN A 115 3.75 -5.19 -18.47
N TYR A 116 4.47 -6.24 -18.11
CA TYR A 116 4.86 -6.55 -16.74
C TYR A 116 6.30 -6.12 -16.53
N LEU A 117 6.55 -5.32 -15.49
CA LEU A 117 7.87 -4.85 -15.12
C LEU A 117 8.19 -5.29 -13.71
N ASN A 118 9.41 -5.80 -13.54
CA ASN A 118 9.99 -6.10 -12.24
C ASN A 118 11.12 -5.09 -12.00
N LEU A 119 10.87 -4.16 -11.09
CA LEU A 119 11.84 -3.18 -10.63
C LEU A 119 12.64 -3.83 -9.49
N ILE A 120 13.75 -4.50 -9.86
CA ILE A 120 14.66 -5.17 -8.90
C ILE A 120 15.36 -4.17 -7.97
N ILE A 121 15.26 -2.88 -8.28
CA ILE A 121 16.01 -1.83 -7.60
C ILE A 121 15.06 -1.07 -6.65
N LEU A 122 15.50 -0.99 -5.40
CA LEU A 122 15.27 0.02 -4.36
C LEU A 122 13.84 0.39 -3.91
N ARG A 123 13.70 0.26 -2.59
CA ARG A 123 12.66 0.79 -1.72
C ARG A 123 12.32 2.25 -2.06
N VAL A 124 11.03 2.50 -2.29
CA VAL A 124 10.34 3.80 -2.36
C VAL A 124 10.67 4.64 -3.60
N TYR A 125 9.77 4.62 -4.58
CA TYR A 125 9.74 5.57 -5.69
C TYR A 125 8.54 6.52 -5.57
N THR A 126 8.73 7.77 -5.93
CA THR A 126 7.67 8.76 -6.14
C THR A 126 7.66 9.08 -7.62
N LEU A 127 6.60 8.71 -8.33
CA LEU A 127 6.45 8.99 -9.76
C LEU A 127 5.84 10.40 -9.91
N PHE A 128 6.52 11.28 -10.64
CA PHE A 128 5.96 12.53 -11.13
C PHE A 128 5.63 12.37 -12.62
N LEU A 129 4.41 12.76 -13.01
CA LEU A 129 3.97 12.88 -14.41
C LEU A 129 4.43 14.22 -15.00
#